data_AF-A0A380CHS6-F1
#
_entry.id   AF-A0A380CHS6-F1
#
_cell.length_a   1.000
_cell.length_b   1.000
_cell.length_c   1.000
_cell.angle_alpha   90.00
_cell.angle_beta   90.00
_cell.angle_gamma   90.00
#
_symmetry.space_group_name_H-M   'P 1'
#
loop_
_entity.id
_entity.type
_entity.pdbx_description
1 polymer ?
#
loop_
_entity_poly.entity_id
_entity_poly.type
_entity_poly.pdbx_seq_one_letter_code
_entity_poly.pdbx_strand_id
1 'polypeptide(L)'
;MSMNKIANIKLETTANYQSLSGLNVQFWNQDKGTAVLQFNITRNNYPLALSEENVKVFIALESGDSFLVDDNLDYVEELNGVVAYTIPDNFMKVASKVTGQVYVTTLDEEEVVVQRQFTFNVANDLIADLPAEDKIREIKYFSDMRVEVAQMMEKLNNDFANMNDYVTQVEQTTQDGITALTNLIQQKQDAYNANHTEKLNEITTTGDDYTSQLVEDKNYVDAKISEFQTAVQQSGLVTVGDAESWQKYKLTDDSGVLPIVNLRGDLEALQALPSGFHYISFVPITGMGQTSSTGFVTVWESNDGQVKHISFKPYNSTQEFIMRYYREWSGWENKFDGLEKSIDAQSKANVAENNAKLYTDEKMSTLHEVLFTGSVNGVSKNIILNDDYNNFDEVRLFYSTLGGRDSKVVKAKETNQIVIHSFNLTNSDGSNGDIYETTIDRVNGTTLKISNEVRFNLLNQTGGSTSGITITEIIGVKY
;
A
#
# COMPACT_ATOMS: atom_id res chain seq x y z
N MET A 1 80.03 -0.64 80.51
CA MET A 1 80.06 0.75 80.99
C MET A 1 80.61 1.60 79.85
N SER A 2 79.91 2.66 79.43
CA SER A 2 80.43 3.58 78.43
C SER A 2 81.56 4.42 79.04
N MET A 3 82.70 4.53 78.36
CA MET A 3 83.88 5.28 78.82
C MET A 3 84.00 6.66 78.15
N ASN A 4 82.89 7.20 77.63
CA ASN A 4 82.89 8.42 76.82
C ASN A 4 83.12 9.67 77.67
N LYS A 5 84.04 10.53 77.21
CA LYS A 5 84.20 11.92 77.66
C LYS A 5 83.26 12.79 76.83
N ILE A 6 82.15 13.22 77.42
CA ILE A 6 81.12 13.99 76.73
C ILE A 6 81.24 15.47 77.10
N ALA A 7 81.43 16.32 76.09
CA ALA A 7 81.39 17.77 76.22
C ALA A 7 80.04 18.30 75.72
N ASN A 8 79.26 18.92 76.62
CA ASN A 8 77.93 19.45 76.29
C ASN A 8 78.00 20.90 75.81
N ILE A 9 77.45 21.16 74.62
CA ILE A 9 77.57 22.43 73.91
C ILE A 9 76.17 22.93 73.57
N LYS A 10 75.81 24.09 74.09
CA LYS A 10 74.55 24.75 73.75
C LYS A 10 74.72 25.61 72.50
N LEU A 11 73.89 25.36 71.50
CA LEU A 11 73.82 26.10 70.25
C LEU A 11 72.40 26.69 70.11
N GLU A 12 72.31 27.98 69.81
CA GLU A 12 71.04 28.67 69.61
C GLU A 12 71.01 29.21 68.17
N THR A 13 69.99 28.78 67.44
CA THR A 13 69.71 29.15 66.05
C THR A 13 69.16 30.56 66.01
N THR A 14 70.03 31.55 65.83
CA THR A 14 69.68 32.98 65.82
C THR A 14 70.48 33.76 64.79
N ALA A 15 69.90 34.85 64.29
CA ALA A 15 70.60 35.82 63.43
C ALA A 15 71.39 36.86 64.24
N ASN A 16 71.25 36.88 65.57
CA ASN A 16 72.01 37.79 66.43
C ASN A 16 73.46 37.31 66.59
N TYR A 17 74.40 38.26 66.58
CA TYR A 17 75.82 37.95 66.75
C TYR A 17 76.06 37.20 68.06
N GLN A 18 76.70 36.02 67.96
CA GLN A 18 77.19 35.24 69.09
C GLN A 18 78.72 35.23 69.05
N SER A 19 79.36 35.58 70.17
CA SER A 19 80.83 35.51 70.27
C SER A 19 81.33 34.07 70.18
N LEU A 20 82.57 33.90 69.71
CA LEU A 20 83.25 32.61 69.68
C LEU A 20 83.21 31.94 71.05
N SER A 21 82.68 30.71 71.11
CA SER A 21 82.54 29.98 72.38
C SER A 21 83.81 29.18 72.66
N GLY A 22 84.68 29.66 73.56
CA GLY A 22 85.75 28.85 74.13
C GLY A 22 85.15 27.83 75.09
N LEU A 23 85.11 26.55 74.72
CA LEU A 23 84.37 25.53 75.48
C LEU A 23 85.05 25.16 76.81
N ASN A 24 86.31 25.55 77.02
CA ASN A 24 87.16 25.09 78.12
C ASN A 24 87.16 23.55 78.25
N VAL A 25 87.13 22.87 77.10
CA VAL A 25 87.19 21.42 76.97
C VAL A 25 88.58 21.05 76.47
N GLN A 26 89.17 20.02 77.09
CA GLN A 26 90.42 19.43 76.66
C GLN A 26 90.24 17.92 76.51
N PHE A 27 90.46 17.42 75.29
CA PHE A 27 90.62 16.00 75.02
C PHE A 27 92.09 15.64 74.90
N TRP A 28 92.39 14.34 74.85
CA TRP A 28 93.77 13.84 74.68
C TRP A 28 93.91 13.08 73.37
N ASN A 29 95.07 13.17 72.74
CA ASN A 29 95.37 12.47 71.48
C ASN A 29 95.22 10.93 71.54
N GLN A 30 95.25 10.33 72.74
CA GLN A 30 95.02 8.90 72.98
C GLN A 30 93.56 8.53 73.31
N ASP A 31 92.64 9.50 73.37
CA ASP A 31 91.20 9.21 73.52
C ASP A 31 90.68 8.53 72.24
N LYS A 32 90.57 7.19 72.26
CA LYS A 32 90.12 6.37 71.12
C LYS A 32 88.63 6.08 71.18
N GLY A 33 87.85 6.63 70.26
CA GLY A 33 86.39 6.42 70.18
C GLY A 33 85.59 6.93 71.38
N THR A 34 86.21 7.72 72.27
CA THR A 34 85.60 8.18 73.54
C THR A 34 85.49 9.69 73.65
N ALA A 35 86.02 10.47 72.72
CA ALA A 35 85.92 11.94 72.72
C ALA A 35 84.62 12.37 72.00
N VAL A 36 83.61 12.78 72.76
CA VAL A 36 82.26 13.07 72.23
C VAL A 36 81.90 14.53 72.45
N LEU A 37 81.51 15.21 71.37
CA LEU A 37 80.89 16.53 71.39
C LEU A 37 79.38 16.36 71.32
N GLN A 38 78.65 16.78 72.34
CA GLN A 38 77.19 16.72 72.36
C GLN A 38 76.61 18.13 72.19
N PHE A 39 75.79 18.33 71.17
CA PHE A 39 75.21 19.61 70.81
C PHE A 39 73.72 19.63 71.15
N ASN A 40 73.33 20.59 71.97
CA ASN A 40 71.94 20.88 72.28
C ASN A 40 71.52 22.09 71.46
N ILE A 41 70.77 21.86 70.38
CA ILE A 41 70.39 22.87 69.40
C ILE A 41 68.98 23.40 69.72
N THR A 42 68.89 24.72 69.83
CA THR A 42 67.67 25.44 70.24
C THR A 42 67.33 26.55 69.25
N ARG A 43 66.05 26.95 69.18
CA ARG A 43 65.56 28.11 68.42
C ARG A 43 64.52 28.84 69.27
N ASN A 44 64.72 30.13 69.50
CA ASN A 44 63.92 30.95 70.40
C ASN A 44 63.85 30.36 71.83
N ASN A 45 64.96 29.82 72.34
CA ASN A 45 65.03 29.08 73.63
C ASN A 45 64.18 27.79 73.71
N TYR A 46 63.59 27.30 72.61
CA TYR A 46 62.94 26.00 72.56
C TYR A 46 63.85 24.97 71.84
N PRO A 47 63.84 23.69 72.25
CA PRO A 47 64.54 22.64 71.52
C PRO A 47 64.14 22.62 70.04
N LEU A 48 65.13 22.56 69.15
CA LEU A 48 64.89 22.37 67.73
C LEU A 48 64.79 20.87 67.48
N ALA A 49 63.63 20.35 67.07
CA ALA A 49 63.51 18.93 66.77
C ALA A 49 64.36 18.58 65.54
N LEU A 50 65.29 17.64 65.70
CA LEU A 50 66.21 17.18 64.67
C LEU A 50 65.98 15.68 64.52
N SER A 51 65.42 15.25 63.39
CA SER A 51 65.21 13.83 63.07
C SER A 51 65.92 13.52 61.76
N GLU A 52 66.51 12.32 61.65
CA GLU A 52 67.17 11.84 60.43
C GLU A 52 66.22 11.89 59.22
N GLU A 53 64.91 11.80 59.43
CA GLU A 53 63.87 11.86 58.39
C GLU A 53 63.61 13.29 57.87
N ASN A 54 64.06 14.33 58.56
CA ASN A 54 63.68 15.72 58.26
C ASN A 54 64.88 16.65 58.02
N VAL A 55 66.01 16.40 58.68
CA VAL A 55 67.19 17.26 58.62
C VAL A 55 68.47 16.45 58.69
N LYS A 56 69.49 16.93 57.99
CA LYS A 56 70.86 16.42 58.07
C LYS A 56 71.72 17.40 58.86
N VAL A 57 72.45 16.89 59.85
CA VAL A 57 73.41 17.68 60.63
C VAL A 57 74.81 17.28 60.19
N PHE A 58 75.69 18.26 60.02
CA PHE A 58 77.11 17.99 59.80
C PHE A 58 77.98 18.97 60.58
N ILE A 59 79.21 18.54 60.85
CA ILE A 59 80.19 19.27 61.63
C ILE A 59 81.44 19.50 60.80
N ALA A 60 82.01 20.70 60.90
CA ALA A 60 83.34 21.01 60.42
C ALA A 60 84.27 21.26 61.60
N LEU A 61 85.42 20.58 61.63
CA LEU A 61 86.49 20.75 62.61
C LEU A 61 87.80 21.09 61.90
N GLU A 62 88.50 22.11 62.40
CA GLU A 62 89.76 22.59 61.85
C GLU A 62 90.81 22.75 62.96
N SER A 63 92.02 22.23 62.73
CA SER A 63 93.18 22.39 63.62
C SER A 63 94.47 22.47 62.81
N GLY A 64 94.96 23.68 62.55
CA GLY A 64 96.16 23.89 61.73
C GLY A 64 95.93 23.40 60.30
N ASP A 65 96.77 22.49 59.80
CA ASP A 65 96.64 21.87 58.47
C ASP A 65 95.64 20.68 58.44
N SER A 66 95.06 20.31 59.59
CA SER A 66 94.08 19.22 59.68
C SER A 66 92.67 19.77 59.60
N PHE A 67 91.88 19.24 58.67
CA PHE A 67 90.49 19.62 58.44
C PHE A 67 89.62 18.37 58.33
N LEU A 68 88.44 18.40 58.95
CA LEU A 68 87.48 17.31 58.96
C LEU A 68 86.08 17.89 58.75
N VAL A 69 85.34 17.33 57.80
CA VAL A 69 83.90 17.54 57.65
C VAL A 69 83.25 16.17 57.70
N ASP A 70 82.25 16.04 58.55
CA ASP A 70 81.59 14.77 58.81
C ASP A 70 80.11 15.00 59.07
N ASP A 71 79.28 14.12 58.54
CA ASP A 71 77.82 14.12 58.68
C ASP A 71 77.32 12.95 59.54
N ASN A 72 78.23 12.11 60.04
CA ASN A 72 77.91 10.97 60.89
C ASN A 72 77.75 11.39 62.37
N LEU A 73 76.69 12.15 62.66
CA LEU A 73 76.28 12.50 64.03
C LEU A 73 75.17 11.57 64.52
N ASP A 74 75.27 11.16 65.78
CA ASP A 74 74.25 10.35 66.45
C ASP A 74 73.10 11.25 66.94
N TYR A 75 71.87 10.97 66.52
CA TYR A 75 70.68 11.70 66.96
C TYR A 75 70.20 11.16 68.33
N VAL A 76 70.82 11.65 69.41
CA VAL A 76 70.62 11.12 70.78
C VAL A 76 69.22 11.39 71.32
N GLU A 77 68.70 12.62 71.17
CA GLU A 77 67.33 12.97 71.54
C GLU A 77 66.71 13.87 70.46
N GLU A 78 66.09 13.25 69.46
CA GLU A 78 65.55 13.94 68.28
C GLU A 78 64.56 15.06 68.63
N LEU A 79 63.62 14.79 69.53
CA LEU A 79 62.60 15.77 69.95
C LEU A 79 63.18 16.93 70.78
N ASN A 80 64.33 16.72 71.42
CA ASN A 80 65.00 17.69 72.27
C ASN A 80 66.20 18.36 71.58
N GLY A 81 66.41 18.09 70.28
CA GLY A 81 67.48 18.71 69.50
C GLY A 81 68.88 18.36 69.96
N VAL A 82 69.07 17.15 70.47
CA VAL A 82 70.37 16.68 70.97
C VAL A 82 71.00 15.74 69.96
N VAL A 83 72.16 16.14 69.44
CA VAL A 83 73.00 15.32 68.56
C VAL A 83 74.39 15.16 69.18
N ALA A 84 75.03 14.02 68.97
CA ALA A 84 76.36 13.73 69.46
C ALA A 84 77.30 13.39 68.31
N TYR A 85 78.53 13.85 68.41
CA TYR A 85 79.59 13.56 67.46
C TYR A 85 80.78 12.95 68.18
N THR A 86 81.13 11.73 67.83
CA THR A 86 82.36 11.08 68.31
C THR A 86 83.50 11.46 67.38
N ILE A 87 84.49 12.17 67.90
CA ILE A 87 85.61 12.67 67.08
C ILE A 87 86.45 11.47 66.61
N PRO A 88 86.71 11.32 65.30
CA PRO A 88 87.51 10.24 64.76
C PRO A 88 88.94 10.20 65.30
N ASP A 89 89.42 8.99 65.63
CA ASP A 89 90.76 8.73 66.18
C ASP A 89 91.89 9.28 65.29
N ASN A 90 91.70 9.30 63.97
CA ASN A 90 92.70 9.82 63.03
C ASN A 90 92.85 11.35 63.13
N PHE A 91 91.75 12.09 63.35
CA PHE A 91 91.77 13.53 63.56
C PHE A 91 92.36 13.89 64.93
N MET A 92 91.98 13.14 65.98
CA MET A 92 92.48 13.30 67.34
C MET A 92 94.00 13.15 67.48
N LYS A 93 94.65 12.37 66.60
CA LYS A 93 96.10 12.14 66.63
C LYS A 93 96.96 13.35 66.27
N VAL A 94 96.43 14.27 65.46
CA VAL A 94 97.17 15.42 64.91
C VAL A 94 96.58 16.77 65.34
N ALA A 95 95.36 16.77 65.87
CA ALA A 95 94.69 17.96 66.37
C ALA A 95 95.40 18.55 67.59
N SER A 96 95.41 19.88 67.71
CA SER A 96 95.96 20.60 68.85
C SER A 96 94.97 21.66 69.36
N LYS A 97 94.78 22.75 68.61
CA LYS A 97 93.75 23.75 68.90
C LYS A 97 92.68 23.67 67.82
N VAL A 98 91.50 23.17 68.18
CA VAL A 98 90.42 22.89 67.23
C VAL A 98 89.41 24.03 67.25
N THR A 99 89.06 24.53 66.06
CA THR A 99 87.90 25.38 65.81
C THR A 99 86.83 24.52 65.15
N GLY A 100 85.62 24.53 65.71
CA GLY A 100 84.50 23.74 65.22
C GLY A 100 83.28 24.59 64.88
N GLN A 101 82.48 24.11 63.93
CA GLN A 101 81.21 24.70 63.54
C GLN A 101 80.21 23.62 63.12
N VAL A 102 78.95 23.76 63.53
CA VAL A 102 77.87 22.82 63.22
C VAL A 102 76.90 23.45 62.24
N TYR A 103 76.38 22.64 61.34
CA TYR A 103 75.45 23.01 60.28
C TYR A 103 74.24 22.08 60.33
N VAL A 104 73.04 22.64 60.13
CA VAL A 104 71.79 21.88 60.04
C VAL A 104 71.17 22.21 58.69
N THR A 105 70.88 21.21 57.87
CA THR A 105 70.28 21.36 56.54
C THR A 105 69.01 20.54 56.39
N THR A 106 68.09 20.97 55.55
CA THR A 106 66.99 20.12 55.06
C THR A 106 67.54 18.98 54.19
N LEU A 107 66.79 17.87 54.06
CA LEU A 107 67.23 16.69 53.30
C LEU A 107 67.46 16.94 51.80
N ASP A 108 66.78 17.93 51.24
CA ASP A 108 66.95 18.39 49.85
C ASP A 108 68.11 19.41 49.70
N GLU A 109 68.79 19.74 50.80
CA GLU A 109 69.91 20.69 50.88
C GLU A 109 69.57 22.13 50.45
N GLU A 110 68.28 22.48 50.31
CA GLU A 110 67.86 23.82 49.90
C GLU A 110 68.01 24.87 51.03
N GLU A 111 67.82 24.47 52.30
CA GLU A 111 67.92 25.37 53.45
C GLU A 111 69.02 24.92 54.41
N VAL A 112 70.06 25.76 54.59
CA VAL A 112 71.17 25.51 55.53
C VAL A 112 71.20 26.56 56.63
N VAL A 113 71.20 26.09 57.88
CA VAL A 113 71.36 26.90 59.09
C VAL A 113 72.73 26.64 59.70
N VAL A 114 73.54 27.68 59.78
CA VAL A 114 74.88 27.64 60.37
C VAL A 114 74.84 28.06 61.83
N GLN A 115 75.39 27.22 62.71
CA GLN A 115 75.50 27.51 64.14
C GLN A 115 76.78 28.31 64.44
N ARG A 116 76.87 28.89 65.64
CA ARG A 116 78.08 29.63 66.06
C ARG A 116 79.33 28.74 66.09
N GLN A 117 80.49 29.36 65.90
CA GLN A 117 81.77 28.70 66.08
C GLN A 117 82.10 28.47 67.55
N PHE A 118 82.84 27.39 67.81
CA PHE A 118 83.37 27.05 69.13
C PHE A 118 84.81 26.57 69.02
N THR A 119 85.55 26.61 70.14
CA THR A 119 86.93 26.11 70.20
C THR A 119 87.15 25.20 71.40
N PHE A 120 87.98 24.18 71.22
CA PHE A 120 88.47 23.29 72.27
C PHE A 120 89.91 22.87 71.99
N ASN A 121 90.59 22.29 72.98
CA ASN A 121 91.97 21.84 72.84
C ASN A 121 92.07 20.31 72.84
N VAL A 122 93.05 19.80 72.11
CA VAL A 122 93.53 18.42 72.16
C VAL A 122 94.97 18.48 72.64
N ALA A 123 95.24 17.90 73.79
CA ALA A 123 96.58 17.87 74.38
C ALA A 123 97.25 16.51 74.18
N ASN A 124 98.58 16.51 74.13
CA ASN A 124 99.35 15.28 74.20
C ASN A 124 99.26 14.70 75.61
N ASP A 125 98.95 13.42 75.74
CA ASP A 125 98.99 12.75 77.03
C ASP A 125 100.44 12.49 77.52
N LEU A 126 100.60 12.11 78.79
CA LEU A 126 101.93 11.86 79.37
C LEU A 126 102.71 10.74 78.66
N ILE A 127 102.00 9.85 77.95
CA ILE A 127 102.59 8.78 77.17
C ILE A 127 103.19 9.37 75.88
N ALA A 128 102.46 10.26 75.20
CA ALA A 128 102.88 10.93 73.97
C ALA A 128 103.98 12.00 74.13
N ASP A 129 104.20 12.55 75.33
CA ASP A 129 105.16 13.64 75.57
C ASP A 129 106.62 13.15 75.82
N LEU A 130 106.89 11.85 75.66
CA LEU A 130 108.21 11.25 75.88
C LEU A 130 109.12 11.34 74.62
N PRO A 131 110.34 11.91 74.70
CA PRO A 131 111.20 12.21 73.55
C PRO A 131 111.79 11.01 72.78
N ALA A 132 111.39 9.77 73.08
CA ALA A 132 111.87 8.55 72.42
C ALA A 132 110.85 7.89 71.46
N GLU A 133 109.73 8.58 71.19
CA GLU A 133 108.52 7.94 70.66
C GLU A 133 108.44 7.62 69.17
N ASP A 134 109.17 8.27 68.25
CA ASP A 134 108.89 8.06 66.81
C ASP A 134 108.98 6.59 66.38
N LYS A 135 109.95 5.83 66.93
CA LYS A 135 110.11 4.39 66.67
C LYS A 135 109.10 3.50 67.40
N ILE A 136 108.71 3.86 68.63
CA ILE A 136 107.77 3.05 69.44
C ILE A 136 106.34 3.24 68.90
N ARG A 137 106.00 4.46 68.49
CA ARG A 137 104.77 4.81 67.80
C ARG A 137 104.63 4.03 66.48
N GLU A 138 105.69 3.98 65.67
CA GLU A 138 105.74 3.21 64.42
C GLU A 138 105.55 1.70 64.66
N ILE A 139 106.21 1.12 65.69
CA ILE A 139 106.07 -0.31 66.02
C ILE A 139 104.63 -0.68 66.44
N LYS A 140 103.96 0.18 67.22
CA LYS A 140 102.57 -0.04 67.61
C LYS A 140 101.63 0.06 66.40
N TYR A 141 101.85 1.02 65.50
CA TYR A 141 101.08 1.12 64.26
C TYR A 141 101.25 -0.11 63.36
N PHE A 142 102.48 -0.60 63.19
CA PHE A 142 102.73 -1.85 62.46
C PHE A 142 102.06 -3.05 63.12
N SER A 143 101.98 -3.11 64.44
CA SER A 143 101.28 -4.19 65.15
C SER A 143 99.77 -4.14 64.93
N ASP A 144 99.15 -2.97 65.06
CA ASP A 144 97.70 -2.79 64.86
C ASP A 144 97.31 -3.10 63.40
N MET A 145 98.10 -2.62 62.42
CA MET A 145 97.91 -2.94 61.00
C MET A 145 98.03 -4.45 60.72
N ARG A 146 98.96 -5.15 61.38
CA ARG A 146 99.08 -6.61 61.21
C ARG A 146 97.85 -7.36 61.71
N VAL A 147 97.23 -6.89 62.79
CA VAL A 147 95.99 -7.47 63.33
C VAL A 147 94.84 -7.24 62.35
N GLU A 148 94.71 -6.02 61.81
CA GLU A 148 93.68 -5.66 60.86
C GLU A 148 93.81 -6.45 59.53
N VAL A 149 95.03 -6.59 59.01
CA VAL A 149 95.31 -7.40 57.81
C VAL A 149 94.95 -8.87 58.04
N ALA A 150 95.22 -9.42 59.23
CA ALA A 150 94.86 -10.80 59.55
C ALA A 150 93.34 -11.00 59.58
N GLN A 151 92.60 -10.08 60.20
CA GLN A 151 91.12 -10.10 60.21
C GLN A 151 90.53 -9.94 58.82
N MET A 152 91.13 -9.07 57.99
CA MET A 152 90.71 -8.87 56.60
C MET A 152 90.92 -10.15 55.78
N MET A 153 92.04 -10.84 55.94
CA MET A 153 92.30 -12.12 55.26
C MET A 153 91.32 -13.22 55.67
N GLU A 154 90.94 -13.26 56.95
CA GLU A 154 89.94 -14.21 57.46
C GLU A 154 88.54 -13.92 56.90
N LYS A 155 88.14 -12.64 56.85
CA LYS A 155 86.90 -12.20 56.21
C LYS A 155 86.90 -12.53 54.72
N LEU A 156 87.99 -12.24 54.00
CA LEU A 156 88.13 -12.55 52.58
C LEU A 156 88.01 -14.05 52.32
N ASN A 157 88.65 -14.90 53.11
CA ASN A 157 88.52 -16.35 52.97
C ASN A 157 87.08 -16.84 53.17
N ASN A 158 86.36 -16.29 54.14
CA ASN A 158 84.94 -16.60 54.33
C ASN A 158 84.08 -16.09 53.15
N ASP A 159 84.34 -14.87 52.66
CA ASP A 159 83.65 -14.31 51.49
C ASP A 159 83.93 -15.15 50.22
N PHE A 160 85.15 -15.67 50.04
CA PHE A 160 85.51 -16.58 48.94
C PHE A 160 84.84 -17.96 49.05
N ALA A 161 84.74 -18.54 50.26
CA ALA A 161 84.05 -19.82 50.46
C ALA A 161 82.56 -19.72 50.11
N ASN A 162 81.93 -18.58 50.41
CA ASN A 162 80.52 -18.31 50.11
C ASN A 162 80.27 -17.92 48.64
N MET A 163 81.30 -17.54 47.87
CA MET A 163 81.16 -17.13 46.47
C MET A 163 80.60 -18.22 45.57
N ASN A 164 80.98 -19.48 45.82
CA ASN A 164 80.45 -20.63 45.07
C ASN A 164 78.95 -20.88 45.37
N ASP A 165 78.50 -20.53 46.58
CA ASP A 165 77.09 -20.62 46.97
C ASP A 165 76.25 -19.52 46.29
N TYR A 166 76.77 -18.31 46.17
CA TYR A 166 76.11 -17.23 45.43
C TYR A 166 75.90 -17.57 43.95
N VAL A 167 76.90 -18.18 43.28
CA VAL A 167 76.75 -18.62 41.87
C VAL A 167 75.65 -19.70 41.76
N THR A 168 75.63 -20.66 42.70
CA THR A 168 74.62 -21.72 42.75
C THR A 168 73.21 -21.17 42.98
N GLN A 169 73.06 -20.20 43.89
CA GLN A 169 71.79 -19.52 44.15
C GLN A 169 71.30 -18.73 42.94
N VAL A 170 72.20 -18.07 42.20
CA VAL A 170 71.85 -17.36 40.97
C VAL A 170 71.41 -18.33 39.87
N GLU A 171 72.10 -19.45 39.68
CA GLU A 171 71.68 -20.50 38.73
C GLU A 171 70.32 -21.08 39.10
N GLN A 172 70.10 -21.42 40.37
CA GLN A 172 68.82 -21.95 40.85
C GLN A 172 67.69 -20.93 40.67
N THR A 173 67.89 -19.68 41.08
CA THR A 173 66.90 -18.61 40.92
C THR A 173 66.58 -18.36 39.44
N THR A 174 67.60 -18.45 38.58
CA THR A 174 67.42 -18.33 37.13
C THR A 174 66.58 -19.49 36.58
N GLN A 175 66.87 -20.72 37.00
CA GLN A 175 66.14 -21.91 36.57
C GLN A 175 64.69 -21.92 37.06
N ASP A 176 64.45 -21.47 38.30
CA ASP A 176 63.11 -21.28 38.86
C ASP A 176 62.35 -20.20 38.09
N GLY A 177 63.02 -19.09 37.75
CA GLY A 177 62.48 -18.03 36.90
C GLY A 177 62.08 -18.53 35.51
N ILE A 178 62.95 -19.31 34.85
CA ILE A 178 62.67 -19.93 33.55
C ILE A 178 61.47 -20.88 33.65
N THR A 179 61.41 -21.69 34.71
CA THR A 179 60.31 -22.64 34.93
C THR A 179 58.99 -21.91 35.15
N ALA A 180 58.98 -20.86 35.98
CA ALA A 180 57.80 -20.03 36.22
C ALA A 180 57.32 -19.33 34.93
N LEU A 181 58.24 -18.77 34.14
CA LEU A 181 57.92 -18.16 32.84
C LEU A 181 57.35 -19.18 31.86
N THR A 182 57.94 -20.38 31.78
CA THR A 182 57.46 -21.45 30.89
C THR A 182 56.06 -21.90 31.27
N ASN A 183 55.80 -22.10 32.57
CA ASN A 183 54.47 -22.45 33.07
C ASN A 183 53.45 -21.34 32.80
N LEU A 184 53.83 -20.08 32.98
CA LEU A 184 52.95 -18.93 32.69
C LEU A 184 52.62 -18.86 31.19
N ILE A 185 53.62 -19.06 30.32
CA ILE A 185 53.41 -19.09 28.87
C ILE A 185 52.43 -20.20 28.51
N GLN A 186 52.62 -21.41 29.03
CA GLN A 186 51.72 -22.54 28.75
C GLN A 186 50.29 -22.25 29.23
N GLN A 187 50.12 -21.78 30.46
CA GLN A 187 48.79 -21.43 30.99
C GLN A 187 48.09 -20.35 30.15
N LYS A 188 48.84 -19.32 29.71
CA LYS A 188 48.28 -18.26 28.87
C LYS A 188 47.95 -18.76 27.47
N GLN A 189 48.77 -19.66 26.92
CA GLN A 189 48.52 -20.26 25.62
C GLN A 189 47.30 -21.20 25.66
N ASP A 190 47.14 -21.99 26.72
CA ASP A 190 45.97 -22.86 26.91
C ASP A 190 44.69 -22.04 27.08
N ALA A 191 44.72 -21.00 27.92
CA ALA A 191 43.59 -20.10 28.11
C ALA A 191 43.22 -19.36 26.82
N TYR A 192 44.21 -18.89 26.07
CA TYR A 192 44.00 -18.26 24.76
C TYR A 192 43.38 -19.24 23.77
N ASN A 193 43.92 -20.46 23.64
CA ASN A 193 43.42 -21.46 22.70
C ASN A 193 41.99 -21.92 23.05
N ALA A 194 41.69 -22.09 24.35
CA ALA A 194 40.34 -22.40 24.81
C ALA A 194 39.36 -21.29 24.46
N ASN A 195 39.70 -20.03 24.78
CA ASN A 195 38.86 -18.87 24.46
C ASN A 195 38.69 -18.69 22.94
N HIS A 196 39.75 -18.88 22.17
CA HIS A 196 39.72 -18.81 20.71
C HIS A 196 38.79 -19.86 20.11
N THR A 197 38.87 -21.10 20.60
CA THR A 197 37.98 -22.20 20.16
C THR A 197 36.53 -21.93 20.52
N GLU A 198 36.26 -21.46 21.74
CA GLU A 198 34.92 -21.08 22.18
C GLU A 198 34.32 -19.98 21.30
N LYS A 199 35.09 -18.91 21.03
CA LYS A 199 34.64 -17.81 20.19
C LYS A 199 34.49 -18.19 18.72
N LEU A 200 35.34 -19.07 18.19
CA LEU A 200 35.14 -19.61 16.84
C LEU A 200 33.84 -20.41 16.76
N ASN A 201 33.57 -21.28 17.73
CA ASN A 201 32.33 -22.07 17.77
C ASN A 201 31.09 -21.17 17.90
N GLU A 202 31.16 -20.12 18.73
CA GLU A 202 30.08 -19.13 18.87
C GLU A 202 29.81 -18.42 17.54
N ILE A 203 30.86 -17.96 16.85
CA ILE A 203 30.75 -17.30 15.53
C ILE A 203 30.17 -18.26 14.49
N THR A 204 30.67 -19.50 14.43
CA THR A 204 30.18 -20.50 13.47
C THR A 204 28.72 -20.84 13.73
N THR A 205 28.34 -21.13 14.98
CA THR A 205 26.95 -21.45 15.35
C THR A 205 26.02 -20.28 15.04
N THR A 206 26.41 -19.07 15.43
CA THR A 206 25.61 -17.86 15.15
C THR A 206 25.47 -17.62 13.65
N GLY A 207 26.55 -17.84 12.87
CA GLY A 207 26.53 -17.73 11.42
C GLY A 207 25.63 -18.76 10.74
N ASP A 208 25.68 -20.01 11.19
CA ASP A 208 24.84 -21.10 10.69
C ASP A 208 23.35 -20.88 11.02
N ASP A 209 23.06 -20.38 12.23
CA ASP A 209 21.70 -20.02 12.67
C ASP A 209 21.13 -18.88 11.80
N TYR A 210 21.89 -17.80 11.60
CA TYR A 210 21.47 -16.71 10.72
C TYR A 210 21.26 -17.17 9.27
N THR A 211 22.14 -18.04 8.77
CA THR A 211 22.01 -18.58 7.41
C THR A 211 20.77 -19.45 7.27
N SER A 212 20.50 -20.30 8.26
CA SER A 212 19.33 -21.16 8.29
C SER A 212 18.03 -20.34 8.32
N GLN A 213 17.97 -19.32 9.20
CA GLN A 213 16.83 -18.41 9.28
C GLN A 213 16.59 -17.68 7.95
N LEU A 214 17.66 -17.20 7.30
CA LEU A 214 17.54 -16.51 6.01
C LEU A 214 17.02 -17.42 4.89
N VAL A 215 17.41 -18.70 4.90
CA VAL A 215 16.88 -19.71 3.98
C VAL A 215 15.39 -19.99 4.27
N GLU A 216 15.00 -20.10 5.53
CA GLU A 216 13.61 -20.29 5.93
C GLU A 216 12.73 -19.09 5.53
N ASP A 217 13.17 -17.87 5.82
CA ASP A 217 12.47 -16.63 5.47
C ASP A 217 12.31 -16.52 3.95
N LYS A 218 13.37 -16.83 3.19
CA LYS A 218 13.31 -16.85 1.72
C LYS A 218 12.27 -17.85 1.23
N ASN A 219 12.27 -19.07 1.75
CA ASN A 219 11.32 -20.11 1.36
C ASN A 219 9.87 -19.70 1.71
N TYR A 220 9.66 -19.07 2.86
CA TYR A 220 8.36 -18.54 3.26
C TYR A 220 7.87 -17.44 2.31
N VAL A 221 8.74 -16.49 1.96
CA VAL A 221 8.44 -15.41 1.00
C VAL A 221 8.11 -15.98 -0.37
N ASP A 222 8.91 -16.91 -0.88
CA ASP A 222 8.66 -17.55 -2.17
C ASP A 222 7.31 -18.29 -2.19
N ALA A 223 6.99 -19.02 -1.11
CA ALA A 223 5.70 -19.68 -0.96
C ALA A 223 4.54 -18.66 -0.97
N LYS A 224 4.66 -17.56 -0.22
CA LYS A 224 3.64 -16.50 -0.18
C LYS A 224 3.48 -15.78 -1.52
N ILE A 225 4.56 -15.55 -2.26
CA ILE A 225 4.50 -15.00 -3.62
C ILE A 225 3.74 -15.95 -4.55
N SER A 226 4.02 -17.26 -4.46
CA SER A 226 3.35 -18.26 -5.30
C SER A 226 1.85 -18.40 -4.97
N GLU A 227 1.50 -18.39 -3.68
CA GLU A 227 0.10 -18.35 -3.21
C GLU A 227 -0.61 -17.09 -3.73
N PHE A 228 0.02 -15.92 -3.63
CA PHE A 228 -0.53 -14.66 -4.12
C PHE A 228 -0.76 -14.69 -5.64
N GLN A 229 0.22 -15.16 -6.43
CA GLN A 229 0.08 -15.30 -7.88
C GLN A 229 -1.09 -16.22 -8.24
N THR A 230 -1.24 -17.35 -7.56
CA THR A 230 -2.34 -18.30 -7.77
C THR A 230 -3.68 -17.66 -7.43
N ALA A 231 -3.77 -16.96 -6.30
CA ALA A 231 -4.99 -16.27 -5.88
C ALA A 231 -5.40 -15.18 -6.90
N VAL A 232 -4.45 -14.39 -7.39
CA VAL A 232 -4.71 -13.37 -8.42
C VAL A 232 -5.23 -14.02 -9.70
N GLN A 233 -4.60 -15.10 -10.18
CA GLN A 233 -5.05 -15.80 -11.39
C GLN A 233 -6.47 -16.38 -11.26
N GLN A 234 -6.84 -16.88 -10.07
CA GLN A 234 -8.15 -17.49 -9.82
C GLN A 234 -9.24 -16.47 -9.46
N SER A 235 -8.88 -15.27 -9.03
CA SER A 235 -9.81 -14.27 -8.51
C SER A 235 -10.77 -13.68 -9.55
N GLY A 236 -10.55 -13.92 -10.85
CA GLY A 236 -11.31 -13.26 -11.92
C GLY A 236 -11.13 -11.75 -11.96
N LEU A 237 -10.07 -11.22 -11.31
CA LEU A 237 -9.72 -9.82 -11.37
C LEU A 237 -9.38 -9.44 -12.81
N VAL A 238 -9.97 -8.35 -13.27
CA VAL A 238 -9.68 -7.76 -14.57
C VAL A 238 -8.40 -6.96 -14.43
N THR A 239 -7.34 -7.37 -15.14
CA THR A 239 -6.10 -6.61 -15.18
C THR A 239 -6.22 -5.41 -16.12
N VAL A 240 -5.29 -4.45 -16.01
CA VAL A 240 -5.19 -3.33 -16.94
C VAL A 240 -5.01 -3.82 -18.39
N GLY A 241 -4.29 -4.93 -18.58
CA GLY A 241 -4.14 -5.58 -19.88
C GLY A 241 -5.46 -6.21 -20.39
N ASP A 242 -6.20 -6.91 -19.52
CA ASP A 242 -7.48 -7.52 -19.90
C ASP A 242 -8.51 -6.46 -20.35
N ALA A 243 -8.49 -5.28 -19.72
CA ALA A 243 -9.36 -4.16 -20.05
C ALA A 243 -8.83 -3.24 -21.16
N GLU A 244 -7.67 -3.55 -21.77
CA GLU A 244 -7.04 -2.68 -22.77
C GLU A 244 -7.97 -2.46 -23.98
N SER A 245 -8.54 -3.57 -24.47
CA SER A 245 -9.42 -3.63 -25.65
C SER A 245 -10.90 -3.36 -25.38
N TRP A 246 -11.28 -3.07 -24.13
CA TRP A 246 -12.68 -2.80 -23.78
C TRP A 246 -13.17 -1.50 -24.39
N GLN A 247 -14.45 -1.45 -24.75
CA GLN A 247 -15.12 -0.22 -25.15
C GLN A 247 -15.24 0.72 -23.93
N LYS A 248 -14.59 1.89 -24.01
CA LYS A 248 -14.50 2.87 -22.90
C LYS A 248 -15.39 4.09 -23.11
N TYR A 249 -16.04 4.20 -24.28
CA TYR A 249 -16.87 5.36 -24.60
C TYR A 249 -18.15 5.37 -23.75
N LYS A 250 -18.35 6.43 -22.96
CA LYS A 250 -19.55 6.60 -22.12
C LYS A 250 -20.76 6.97 -22.98
N LEU A 251 -21.81 6.16 -22.91
CA LEU A 251 -23.09 6.43 -23.59
C LEU A 251 -24.10 7.16 -22.67
N THR A 252 -23.90 7.08 -21.36
CA THR A 252 -24.68 7.75 -20.30
C THR A 252 -23.71 8.32 -19.26
N ASP A 253 -24.22 9.13 -18.34
CA ASP A 253 -23.45 9.48 -17.14
C ASP A 253 -23.29 8.30 -16.17
N ASP A 254 -22.56 8.51 -15.07
CA ASP A 254 -22.28 7.49 -14.06
C ASP A 254 -23.53 7.04 -13.27
N SER A 255 -24.63 7.79 -13.37
CA SER A 255 -25.93 7.42 -12.78
C SER A 255 -26.82 6.63 -13.74
N GLY A 256 -26.38 6.42 -14.99
CA GLY A 256 -27.17 5.79 -16.04
C GLY A 256 -28.17 6.73 -16.71
N VAL A 257 -28.09 8.04 -16.46
CA VAL A 257 -28.99 9.06 -17.01
C VAL A 257 -28.33 9.71 -18.24
N LEU A 258 -29.17 10.19 -19.16
CA LEU A 258 -28.69 10.88 -20.36
C LEU A 258 -28.20 12.29 -20.01
N PRO A 259 -27.04 12.71 -20.54
CA PRO A 259 -26.58 14.08 -20.39
C PRO A 259 -27.60 15.06 -21.00
N ILE A 260 -27.95 16.10 -20.23
CA ILE A 260 -28.83 17.16 -20.69
C ILE A 260 -28.02 18.21 -21.45
N VAL A 261 -28.36 18.42 -22.71
CA VAL A 261 -27.73 19.44 -23.57
C VAL A 261 -28.77 20.50 -23.93
N ASN A 262 -28.45 21.77 -23.78
CA ASN A 262 -29.29 22.86 -24.26
C ASN A 262 -28.63 23.48 -25.49
N LEU A 263 -29.19 23.21 -26.67
CA LEU A 263 -28.63 23.69 -27.93
C LEU A 263 -29.04 25.12 -28.27
N ARG A 264 -30.05 25.69 -27.60
CA ARG A 264 -30.59 27.02 -27.90
C ARG A 264 -30.92 27.24 -29.39
N GLY A 265 -31.26 26.18 -30.12
CA GLY A 265 -31.53 26.22 -31.56
C GLY A 265 -30.29 26.30 -32.46
N ASP A 266 -29.10 25.99 -31.94
CA ASP A 266 -27.84 25.97 -32.71
C ASP A 266 -27.68 24.66 -33.49
N LEU A 267 -27.70 24.77 -34.82
CA LEU A 267 -27.55 23.66 -35.75
C LEU A 267 -26.12 23.12 -35.82
N GLU A 268 -25.12 23.98 -35.77
CA GLU A 268 -23.72 23.56 -35.81
C GLU A 268 -23.38 22.79 -34.53
N ALA A 269 -23.88 23.25 -33.39
CA ALA A 269 -23.73 22.54 -32.11
C ALA A 269 -24.40 21.16 -32.13
N LEU A 270 -25.59 21.01 -32.75
CA LEU A 270 -26.22 19.70 -32.95
C LEU A 270 -25.32 18.78 -33.79
N GLN A 271 -24.81 19.28 -34.90
CA GLN A 271 -24.01 18.52 -35.87
C GLN A 271 -22.64 18.12 -35.30
N ALA A 272 -22.09 18.92 -34.40
CA ALA A 272 -20.85 18.66 -33.69
C ALA A 272 -20.99 17.69 -32.51
N LEU A 273 -22.21 17.29 -32.12
CA LEU A 273 -22.40 16.35 -31.01
C LEU A 273 -21.66 15.04 -31.26
N PRO A 274 -20.94 14.50 -30.28
CA PRO A 274 -20.28 13.23 -30.45
C PRO A 274 -21.30 12.08 -30.45
N SER A 275 -20.89 10.91 -30.95
CA SER A 275 -21.70 9.69 -30.90
C SER A 275 -22.20 9.41 -29.49
N GLY A 276 -23.46 8.98 -29.33
CA GLY A 276 -24.04 8.70 -28.03
C GLY A 276 -25.50 9.10 -27.89
N PHE A 277 -25.99 9.05 -26.65
CA PHE A 277 -27.37 9.37 -26.30
C PHE A 277 -27.43 10.66 -25.50
N HIS A 278 -28.34 11.56 -25.87
CA HIS A 278 -28.45 12.89 -25.29
C HIS A 278 -29.92 13.22 -25.02
N TYR A 279 -30.19 13.94 -23.94
CA TYR A 279 -31.49 14.59 -23.74
C TYR A 279 -31.35 16.07 -24.06
N ILE A 280 -31.97 16.53 -25.13
CA ILE A 280 -31.69 17.83 -25.72
C ILE A 280 -32.89 18.76 -25.62
N SER A 281 -32.63 19.98 -25.14
CA SER A 281 -33.56 21.11 -25.20
C SER A 281 -33.23 21.99 -26.41
N PHE A 282 -34.26 22.46 -27.10
CA PHE A 282 -34.16 23.34 -28.28
C PHE A 282 -33.36 22.75 -29.45
N VAL A 283 -33.69 21.51 -29.84
CA VAL A 283 -33.24 20.91 -31.10
C VAL A 283 -33.63 21.84 -32.27
N PRO A 284 -32.69 22.19 -33.16
CA PRO A 284 -32.93 23.07 -34.30
C PRO A 284 -33.68 22.35 -35.41
N ILE A 285 -34.99 22.16 -35.21
CA ILE A 285 -35.92 21.56 -36.16
C ILE A 285 -37.11 22.51 -36.35
N THR A 286 -37.47 22.78 -37.60
CA THR A 286 -38.56 23.71 -37.97
C THR A 286 -39.34 23.14 -39.15
N GLY A 287 -40.65 23.40 -39.19
CA GLY A 287 -41.51 23.04 -40.34
C GLY A 287 -41.79 21.56 -40.55
N MET A 288 -41.37 20.66 -39.65
CA MET A 288 -41.52 19.20 -39.81
C MET A 288 -42.76 18.61 -39.12
N GLY A 289 -43.59 19.46 -38.52
CA GLY A 289 -44.77 19.04 -37.74
C GLY A 289 -44.41 18.40 -36.39
N GLN A 290 -43.21 18.66 -35.87
CA GLN A 290 -42.75 18.16 -34.57
C GLN A 290 -43.60 18.71 -33.42
N THR A 291 -43.95 17.84 -32.45
CA THR A 291 -44.72 18.22 -31.26
C THR A 291 -43.89 18.93 -30.19
N SER A 292 -42.56 18.83 -30.27
CA SER A 292 -41.62 19.55 -29.40
C SER A 292 -40.26 19.63 -30.08
N SER A 293 -39.48 20.65 -29.73
CA SER A 293 -38.03 20.73 -30.00
C SER A 293 -37.19 20.19 -28.83
N THR A 294 -37.82 19.59 -27.81
CA THR A 294 -37.13 18.97 -26.69
C THR A 294 -37.36 17.46 -26.72
N GLY A 295 -36.33 16.68 -26.42
CA GLY A 295 -36.46 15.23 -26.36
C GLY A 295 -35.14 14.49 -26.48
N PHE A 296 -35.23 13.24 -26.93
CA PHE A 296 -34.11 12.32 -26.99
C PHE A 296 -33.41 12.41 -28.33
N VAL A 297 -32.08 12.58 -28.31
CA VAL A 297 -31.24 12.58 -29.50
C VAL A 297 -30.25 11.43 -29.43
N THR A 298 -30.12 10.70 -30.52
CA THR A 298 -29.11 9.65 -30.70
C THR A 298 -28.21 10.02 -31.86
N VAL A 299 -26.90 9.98 -31.64
CA VAL A 299 -25.89 10.28 -32.66
C VAL A 299 -25.05 9.04 -32.90
N TRP A 300 -24.89 8.69 -34.17
CA TRP A 300 -23.96 7.65 -34.62
C TRP A 300 -23.03 8.26 -35.66
N GLU A 301 -21.73 8.05 -35.52
CA GLU A 301 -20.70 8.53 -36.44
C GLU A 301 -19.79 7.36 -36.82
N SER A 302 -19.44 7.26 -38.10
CA SER A 302 -18.47 6.27 -38.57
C SER A 302 -17.06 6.62 -38.07
N ASN A 303 -16.20 5.61 -37.94
CA ASN A 303 -14.82 5.80 -37.45
C ASN A 303 -14.00 6.79 -38.31
N ASP A 304 -14.32 6.89 -39.60
CA ASP A 304 -13.65 7.81 -40.54
C ASP A 304 -14.32 9.20 -40.62
N GLY A 305 -15.36 9.45 -39.81
CA GLY A 305 -16.12 10.71 -39.78
C GLY A 305 -16.89 11.03 -41.07
N GLN A 306 -16.94 10.11 -42.04
CA GLN A 306 -17.58 10.38 -43.33
C GLN A 306 -19.10 10.26 -43.30
N VAL A 307 -19.63 9.50 -42.33
CA VAL A 307 -21.06 9.26 -42.19
C VAL A 307 -21.49 9.57 -40.77
N LYS A 308 -22.55 10.38 -40.64
CA LYS A 308 -23.16 10.68 -39.35
C LYS A 308 -24.67 10.57 -39.44
N HIS A 309 -25.29 10.08 -38.37
CA HIS A 309 -26.72 9.89 -38.28
C HIS A 309 -27.23 10.41 -36.95
N ILE A 310 -28.12 11.40 -37.01
CA ILE A 310 -28.77 12.01 -35.85
C ILE A 310 -30.25 11.64 -35.91
N SER A 311 -30.73 10.93 -34.89
CA SER A 311 -32.17 10.68 -34.68
C SER A 311 -32.66 11.55 -33.53
N PHE A 312 -33.80 12.20 -33.72
CA PHE A 312 -34.48 13.01 -32.71
C PHE A 312 -35.90 12.48 -32.46
N LYS A 313 -36.23 12.26 -31.19
CA LYS A 313 -37.55 11.84 -30.71
C LYS A 313 -38.07 12.86 -29.71
N PRO A 314 -39.08 13.68 -30.04
CA PRO A 314 -39.71 14.57 -29.06
C PRO A 314 -40.17 13.80 -27.82
N TYR A 315 -39.96 14.34 -26.62
CA TYR A 315 -40.30 13.61 -25.38
C TYR A 315 -41.81 13.31 -25.24
N ASN A 316 -42.66 14.06 -25.96
CA ASN A 316 -44.11 14.08 -25.81
C ASN A 316 -44.86 13.41 -26.99
N SER A 317 -44.18 12.71 -27.89
CA SER A 317 -44.84 12.01 -29.00
C SER A 317 -44.06 10.78 -29.46
N THR A 318 -44.67 10.01 -30.37
CA THR A 318 -44.05 8.86 -31.04
C THR A 318 -43.29 9.26 -32.31
N GLN A 319 -43.15 10.56 -32.59
CA GLN A 319 -42.47 11.04 -33.79
C GLN A 319 -40.98 10.73 -33.71
N GLU A 320 -40.37 10.48 -34.87
CA GLU A 320 -38.93 10.33 -34.99
C GLU A 320 -38.48 11.06 -36.25
N PHE A 321 -37.51 11.95 -36.08
CA PHE A 321 -36.93 12.74 -37.16
C PHE A 321 -35.46 12.34 -37.32
N ILE A 322 -34.99 12.34 -38.56
CA ILE A 322 -33.65 11.90 -38.90
C ILE A 322 -32.93 13.01 -39.66
N MET A 323 -31.66 13.22 -39.34
CA MET A 323 -30.71 14.03 -40.09
C MET A 323 -29.46 13.19 -40.34
N ARG A 324 -28.93 13.24 -41.57
CA ARG A 324 -27.80 12.42 -42.01
C ARG A 324 -26.70 13.29 -42.58
N TYR A 325 -25.46 12.85 -42.46
CA TYR A 325 -24.32 13.43 -43.14
C TYR A 325 -23.69 12.38 -44.05
N TYR A 326 -23.52 12.73 -45.32
CA TYR A 326 -22.59 12.06 -46.24
C TYR A 326 -22.12 13.10 -47.24
N ARG A 327 -20.89 13.60 -47.06
CA ARG A 327 -20.29 14.77 -47.74
C ARG A 327 -20.98 16.10 -47.41
N GLU A 328 -22.32 16.10 -47.36
CA GLU A 328 -23.17 17.22 -46.97
C GLU A 328 -24.24 16.76 -45.96
N TRP A 329 -24.76 17.71 -45.18
CA TRP A 329 -25.84 17.45 -44.24
C TRP A 329 -27.19 17.44 -44.95
N SER A 330 -28.01 16.43 -44.69
CA SER A 330 -29.41 16.43 -45.07
C SER A 330 -30.19 17.44 -44.22
N GLY A 331 -31.36 17.84 -44.73
CA GLY A 331 -32.39 18.41 -43.87
C GLY A 331 -32.95 17.37 -42.90
N TRP A 332 -33.88 17.80 -42.04
CA TRP A 332 -34.67 16.88 -41.25
C TRP A 332 -35.65 16.10 -42.13
N GLU A 333 -35.73 14.80 -41.90
CA GLU A 333 -36.71 13.90 -42.51
C GLU A 333 -37.57 13.31 -41.40
N ASN A 334 -38.88 13.25 -41.58
CA ASN A 334 -39.73 12.48 -40.67
C ASN A 334 -39.63 11.00 -41.07
N LYS A 335 -39.19 10.15 -40.14
CA LYS A 335 -38.96 8.72 -40.38
C LYS A 335 -40.20 7.96 -40.84
N PHE A 336 -41.39 8.46 -40.47
CA PHE A 336 -42.67 7.86 -40.79
C PHE A 336 -43.37 8.56 -41.97
N ASP A 337 -42.72 9.51 -42.61
CA ASP A 337 -43.27 10.14 -43.81
C ASP A 337 -43.42 9.13 -44.95
N GLY A 338 -44.51 9.24 -45.71
CA GLY A 338 -44.86 8.30 -46.77
C GLY A 338 -45.42 6.94 -46.32
N LEU A 339 -45.52 6.66 -45.01
CA LEU A 339 -46.23 5.47 -44.53
C LEU A 339 -47.75 5.70 -44.54
N GLU A 340 -48.49 4.69 -44.98
CA GLU A 340 -49.96 4.71 -44.98
C GLU A 340 -50.49 4.86 -43.54
N LYS A 341 -51.36 5.85 -43.32
CA LYS A 341 -52.03 6.01 -42.03
C LYS A 341 -53.22 5.07 -41.95
N SER A 342 -53.52 4.56 -40.75
CA SER A 342 -54.67 3.67 -40.55
C SER A 342 -56.00 4.28 -41.01
N ILE A 343 -56.15 5.61 -40.90
CA ILE A 343 -57.34 6.31 -41.37
C ILE A 343 -57.45 6.34 -42.91
N ASP A 344 -56.32 6.46 -43.60
CA ASP A 344 -56.27 6.47 -45.05
C ASP A 344 -56.55 5.06 -45.60
N ALA A 345 -55.98 4.04 -44.95
CA ALA A 345 -56.27 2.64 -45.24
C ALA A 345 -57.74 2.29 -45.01
N GLN A 346 -58.32 2.74 -43.89
CA GLN A 346 -59.74 2.54 -43.58
C GLN A 346 -60.64 3.27 -44.60
N SER A 347 -60.28 4.48 -45.02
CA SER A 347 -61.00 5.23 -46.06
C SER A 347 -61.03 4.45 -47.38
N LYS A 348 -59.88 3.92 -47.83
CA LYS A 348 -59.80 3.06 -49.02
C LYS A 348 -60.63 1.80 -48.89
N ALA A 349 -60.61 1.15 -47.73
CA ALA A 349 -61.43 -0.03 -47.45
C ALA A 349 -62.94 0.28 -47.52
N ASN A 350 -63.37 1.40 -46.93
CA ASN A 350 -64.76 1.85 -46.96
C ASN A 350 -65.21 2.15 -48.41
N VAL A 351 -64.36 2.79 -49.21
CA VAL A 351 -64.64 3.05 -50.63
C VAL A 351 -64.78 1.73 -51.41
N ALA A 352 -63.89 0.77 -51.18
CA ALA A 352 -63.97 -0.54 -51.81
C ALA A 352 -65.25 -1.30 -51.42
N GLU A 353 -65.64 -1.26 -50.15
CA GLU A 353 -66.88 -1.86 -49.65
C GLU A 353 -68.11 -1.24 -50.32
N ASN A 354 -68.18 0.09 -50.40
CA ASN A 354 -69.28 0.80 -51.05
C ASN A 354 -69.36 0.47 -52.55
N ASN A 355 -68.22 0.44 -53.25
CA ASN A 355 -68.18 0.06 -54.66
C ASN A 355 -68.66 -1.39 -54.88
N ALA A 356 -68.28 -2.31 -53.99
CA ALA A 356 -68.73 -3.70 -54.05
C ALA A 356 -70.25 -3.83 -53.82
N LYS A 357 -70.80 -3.07 -52.86
CA LYS A 357 -72.25 -2.98 -52.63
C LYS A 357 -72.98 -2.47 -53.87
N LEU A 358 -72.56 -1.33 -54.42
CA LEU A 358 -73.17 -0.74 -55.62
C LEU A 358 -73.12 -1.69 -56.83
N TYR A 359 -71.98 -2.33 -57.07
CA TYR A 359 -71.84 -3.31 -58.14
C TYR A 359 -72.79 -4.50 -57.95
N THR A 360 -72.91 -5.00 -56.71
CA THR A 360 -73.81 -6.12 -56.39
C THR A 360 -75.27 -5.73 -56.61
N ASP A 361 -75.69 -4.56 -56.10
CA ASP A 361 -77.04 -4.05 -56.26
C ASP A 361 -77.38 -3.83 -57.75
N GLU A 362 -76.45 -3.25 -58.52
CA GLU A 362 -76.59 -3.08 -59.98
C GLU A 362 -76.78 -4.45 -60.65
N LYS A 363 -75.92 -5.42 -60.38
CA LYS A 363 -76.03 -6.76 -60.98
C LYS A 363 -77.33 -7.46 -60.60
N MET A 364 -77.71 -7.46 -59.32
CA MET A 364 -78.97 -8.04 -58.85
C MET A 364 -80.19 -7.40 -59.51
N SER A 365 -80.17 -6.07 -59.73
CA SER A 365 -81.27 -5.36 -60.40
C SER A 365 -81.48 -5.81 -61.86
N THR A 366 -80.42 -6.27 -62.52
CA THR A 366 -80.47 -6.76 -63.91
C THR A 366 -80.88 -8.24 -64.05
N LEU A 367 -80.93 -9.00 -62.94
CA LEU A 367 -81.30 -10.43 -62.98
C LEU A 367 -82.80 -10.63 -63.19
N HIS A 368 -83.64 -9.63 -62.93
CA HIS A 368 -85.09 -9.76 -63.05
C HIS A 368 -85.68 -8.58 -63.82
N GLU A 369 -86.63 -8.86 -64.70
CA GLU A 369 -87.36 -7.83 -65.45
C GLU A 369 -88.86 -8.12 -65.46
N VAL A 370 -89.68 -7.10 -65.24
CA VAL A 370 -91.14 -7.23 -65.29
C VAL A 370 -91.58 -7.20 -66.75
N LEU A 371 -91.90 -8.37 -67.28
CA LEU A 371 -92.33 -8.55 -68.67
C LEU A 371 -93.80 -8.18 -68.86
N PHE A 372 -94.63 -8.38 -67.86
CA PHE A 372 -96.05 -8.03 -67.93
C PHE A 372 -96.61 -7.76 -66.54
N THR A 373 -97.49 -6.78 -66.42
CA THR A 373 -98.37 -6.57 -65.25
C THR A 373 -99.75 -6.22 -65.76
N GLY A 374 -100.79 -6.85 -65.23
CA GLY A 374 -102.15 -6.55 -65.61
C GLY A 374 -103.13 -7.59 -65.10
N SER A 375 -104.17 -7.87 -65.88
CA SER A 375 -105.20 -8.85 -65.55
C SER A 375 -105.73 -9.45 -66.85
N VAL A 376 -105.26 -10.65 -67.20
CA VAL A 376 -105.67 -11.34 -68.44
C VAL A 376 -106.21 -12.72 -68.11
N ASN A 377 -107.44 -12.96 -68.56
CA ASN A 377 -108.14 -14.25 -68.55
C ASN A 377 -109.00 -14.37 -69.81
N GLY A 378 -109.42 -15.58 -70.17
CA GLY A 378 -110.22 -15.82 -71.36
C GLY A 378 -109.40 -16.41 -72.52
N VAL A 379 -109.96 -17.45 -73.16
CA VAL A 379 -109.41 -18.04 -74.38
C VAL A 379 -109.27 -16.99 -75.49
N SER A 380 -108.19 -17.12 -76.27
CA SER A 380 -107.78 -16.22 -77.35
C SER A 380 -107.35 -14.81 -76.94
N LYS A 381 -107.14 -14.54 -75.64
CA LYS A 381 -106.52 -13.30 -75.20
C LYS A 381 -105.00 -13.36 -75.29
N ASN A 382 -104.42 -12.28 -75.79
CA ASN A 382 -102.98 -12.11 -75.87
C ASN A 382 -102.48 -11.42 -74.60
N ILE A 383 -101.32 -11.86 -74.13
CA ILE A 383 -100.51 -11.23 -73.10
C ILE A 383 -99.28 -10.68 -73.82
N ILE A 384 -99.18 -9.35 -73.90
CA ILE A 384 -98.07 -8.67 -74.56
C ILE A 384 -96.98 -8.43 -73.52
N LEU A 385 -95.77 -8.89 -73.84
CA LEU A 385 -94.59 -8.77 -73.00
C LEU A 385 -93.77 -7.54 -73.41
N ASN A 386 -93.17 -6.88 -72.41
CA ASN A 386 -92.34 -5.69 -72.60
C ASN A 386 -90.98 -6.00 -73.26
N ASP A 387 -90.48 -7.23 -73.12
CA ASP A 387 -89.25 -7.71 -73.75
C ASP A 387 -89.44 -9.15 -74.29
N ASP A 388 -88.54 -9.59 -75.16
CA ASP A 388 -88.54 -10.95 -75.68
C ASP A 388 -88.26 -11.93 -74.54
N TYR A 389 -89.22 -12.82 -74.30
CA TYR A 389 -89.14 -13.90 -73.32
C TYR A 389 -87.87 -14.77 -73.49
N ASN A 390 -87.28 -14.87 -74.70
CA ASN A 390 -85.99 -15.57 -74.93
C ASN A 390 -84.77 -14.88 -74.33
N ASN A 391 -84.85 -13.59 -73.98
CA ASN A 391 -83.74 -12.87 -73.37
C ASN A 391 -83.47 -13.35 -71.93
N PHE A 392 -84.37 -14.17 -71.38
CA PHE A 392 -84.33 -14.68 -70.02
C PHE A 392 -84.04 -16.19 -70.03
N ASP A 393 -83.55 -16.70 -68.90
CA ASP A 393 -83.30 -18.14 -68.73
C ASP A 393 -84.52 -18.83 -68.12
N GLU A 394 -85.21 -18.12 -67.21
CA GLU A 394 -86.51 -18.51 -66.67
C GLU A 394 -87.52 -17.38 -66.81
N VAL A 395 -88.80 -17.74 -66.84
CA VAL A 395 -89.88 -16.78 -66.64
C VAL A 395 -90.84 -17.32 -65.59
N ARG A 396 -91.27 -16.42 -64.73
CA ARG A 396 -92.22 -16.71 -63.65
C ARG A 396 -93.51 -15.95 -63.91
N LEU A 397 -94.58 -16.68 -64.06
CA LEU A 397 -95.92 -16.17 -64.24
C LEU A 397 -96.62 -16.19 -62.89
N PHE A 398 -97.06 -15.04 -62.42
CA PHE A 398 -97.93 -14.93 -61.27
C PHE A 398 -99.38 -14.86 -61.74
N TYR A 399 -100.24 -15.61 -61.07
CA TYR A 399 -101.64 -15.72 -61.42
C TYR A 399 -102.50 -15.78 -60.16
N SER A 400 -103.74 -15.32 -60.30
CA SER A 400 -104.78 -15.48 -59.28
C SER A 400 -105.79 -16.52 -59.71
N THR A 401 -106.24 -17.30 -58.74
CA THR A 401 -107.35 -18.26 -58.86
C THR A 401 -108.31 -18.04 -57.70
N LEU A 402 -109.40 -18.82 -57.65
CA LEU A 402 -110.28 -18.81 -56.48
C LEU A 402 -109.55 -19.23 -55.19
N GLY A 403 -108.54 -20.10 -55.29
CA GLY A 403 -107.73 -20.59 -54.16
C GLY A 403 -106.65 -19.63 -53.68
N GLY A 404 -106.48 -18.47 -54.33
CA GLY A 404 -105.47 -17.47 -53.99
C GLY A 404 -104.52 -17.13 -55.13
N ARG A 405 -103.41 -16.47 -54.79
CA ARG A 405 -102.34 -16.13 -55.75
C ARG A 405 -101.25 -17.19 -55.69
N ASP A 406 -100.77 -17.60 -56.85
CA ASP A 406 -99.67 -18.55 -56.99
C ASP A 406 -98.80 -18.17 -58.20
N SER A 407 -97.74 -18.94 -58.45
CA SER A 407 -96.83 -18.72 -59.55
C SER A 407 -96.43 -19.99 -60.27
N LYS A 408 -96.07 -19.86 -61.55
CA LYS A 408 -95.52 -20.93 -62.37
C LYS A 408 -94.18 -20.46 -62.92
N VAL A 409 -93.13 -21.22 -62.62
CA VAL A 409 -91.81 -21.03 -63.23
C VAL A 409 -91.66 -21.97 -64.42
N VAL A 410 -91.11 -21.44 -65.50
CA VAL A 410 -90.84 -22.15 -66.75
C VAL A 410 -89.51 -21.71 -67.32
N LYS A 411 -88.78 -22.64 -67.93
CA LYS A 411 -87.54 -22.33 -68.64
C LYS A 411 -87.86 -21.62 -69.93
N ALA A 412 -87.28 -20.44 -70.15
CA ALA A 412 -87.78 -19.57 -71.18
C ALA A 412 -87.49 -20.08 -72.60
N LYS A 413 -86.27 -20.56 -72.82
CA LYS A 413 -85.81 -21.04 -74.13
C LYS A 413 -86.31 -22.44 -74.50
N GLU A 414 -86.76 -23.23 -73.52
CA GLU A 414 -87.17 -24.63 -73.70
C GLU A 414 -88.70 -24.81 -73.75
N THR A 415 -89.49 -23.81 -73.36
CA THR A 415 -90.94 -23.94 -73.18
C THR A 415 -91.73 -23.13 -74.21
N ASN A 416 -92.43 -23.79 -75.12
CA ASN A 416 -93.33 -23.16 -76.09
C ASN A 416 -94.80 -23.13 -75.64
N GLN A 417 -95.16 -23.96 -74.67
CA GLN A 417 -96.49 -24.06 -74.10
C GLN A 417 -96.40 -24.13 -72.58
N ILE A 418 -97.08 -23.23 -71.91
CA ILE A 418 -97.10 -23.12 -70.45
C ILE A 418 -98.45 -23.64 -69.99
N VAL A 419 -98.44 -24.70 -69.18
CA VAL A 419 -99.65 -25.24 -68.57
C VAL A 419 -99.66 -24.93 -67.08
N ILE A 420 -100.69 -24.21 -66.66
CA ILE A 420 -100.97 -23.90 -65.27
C ILE A 420 -102.09 -24.82 -64.82
N HIS A 421 -101.79 -25.65 -63.83
CA HIS A 421 -102.78 -26.45 -63.13
C HIS A 421 -102.97 -25.85 -61.75
N SER A 422 -104.22 -25.66 -61.35
CA SER A 422 -104.57 -25.22 -60.00
C SER A 422 -105.81 -25.97 -59.55
N PHE A 423 -106.06 -25.98 -58.24
CA PHE A 423 -107.28 -26.55 -57.70
C PHE A 423 -107.70 -25.79 -56.45
N ASN A 424 -109.00 -25.80 -56.18
CA ASN A 424 -109.57 -25.34 -54.93
C ASN A 424 -110.38 -26.48 -54.32
N LEU A 425 -110.20 -26.73 -53.01
CA LEU A 425 -111.02 -27.68 -52.28
C LEU A 425 -112.40 -27.07 -52.01
N THR A 426 -113.41 -27.94 -51.86
CA THR A 426 -114.76 -27.50 -51.54
C THR A 426 -114.81 -26.76 -50.21
N ASN A 427 -115.65 -25.74 -50.14
CA ASN A 427 -116.04 -25.10 -48.88
C ASN A 427 -116.79 -26.08 -47.97
N SER A 428 -117.05 -25.69 -46.72
CA SER A 428 -117.79 -26.51 -45.74
C SER A 428 -119.21 -26.87 -46.17
N ASP A 429 -119.81 -26.11 -47.09
CA ASP A 429 -121.11 -26.36 -47.71
C ASP A 429 -121.03 -27.22 -49.00
N GLY A 430 -119.83 -27.69 -49.35
CA GLY A 430 -119.56 -28.46 -50.57
C GLY A 430 -119.38 -27.61 -51.84
N SER A 431 -119.57 -26.29 -51.78
CA SER A 431 -119.45 -25.39 -52.93
C SER A 431 -117.98 -25.12 -53.34
N ASN A 432 -117.77 -24.56 -54.54
CA ASN A 432 -116.47 -24.02 -54.99
C ASN A 432 -115.26 -24.98 -55.05
N GLY A 433 -115.50 -26.29 -54.98
CA GLY A 433 -114.47 -27.29 -55.28
C GLY A 433 -114.27 -27.41 -56.78
N ASP A 434 -113.08 -27.07 -57.27
CA ASP A 434 -112.80 -27.01 -58.70
C ASP A 434 -111.35 -27.37 -59.00
N ILE A 435 -111.13 -28.02 -60.15
CA ILE A 435 -109.82 -28.17 -60.77
C ILE A 435 -109.78 -27.25 -61.98
N TYR A 436 -108.73 -26.46 -62.10
CA TYR A 436 -108.54 -25.45 -63.14
C TYR A 436 -107.30 -25.80 -63.96
N GLU A 437 -107.41 -25.65 -65.28
CA GLU A 437 -106.25 -25.70 -66.17
C GLU A 437 -106.33 -24.56 -67.19
N THR A 438 -105.21 -23.85 -67.32
CA THR A 438 -105.02 -22.83 -68.35
C THR A 438 -103.76 -23.14 -69.12
N THR A 439 -103.91 -23.27 -70.44
CA THR A 439 -102.80 -23.42 -71.37
C THR A 439 -102.53 -22.10 -72.05
N ILE A 440 -101.27 -21.69 -72.02
CA ILE A 440 -100.78 -20.48 -72.64
C ILE A 440 -99.74 -20.89 -73.68
N ASP A 441 -100.06 -20.65 -74.95
CA ASP A 441 -99.14 -20.90 -76.04
C ASP A 441 -98.29 -19.66 -76.31
N ARG A 442 -97.02 -19.90 -76.58
CA ARG A 442 -96.13 -18.88 -77.08
C ARG A 442 -96.42 -18.65 -78.56
N VAL A 443 -96.85 -17.43 -78.89
CA VAL A 443 -97.07 -17.03 -80.29
C VAL A 443 -95.74 -16.58 -80.91
N ASN A 444 -94.98 -15.77 -80.19
CA ASN A 444 -93.64 -15.30 -80.57
C ASN A 444 -92.86 -14.86 -79.31
N GLY A 445 -91.75 -14.12 -79.48
CA GLY A 445 -90.93 -13.59 -78.38
C GLY A 445 -91.64 -12.73 -77.35
N THR A 446 -92.58 -11.89 -77.80
CA THR A 446 -93.22 -10.87 -76.97
C THR A 446 -94.72 -11.07 -76.81
N THR A 447 -95.26 -12.18 -77.31
CA THR A 447 -96.70 -12.46 -77.27
C THR A 447 -96.95 -13.89 -76.80
N LEU A 448 -97.62 -13.99 -75.66
CA LEU A 448 -98.25 -15.23 -75.20
C LEU A 448 -99.75 -15.16 -75.47
N LYS A 449 -100.40 -16.30 -75.67
CA LYS A 449 -101.84 -16.37 -75.91
C LYS A 449 -102.45 -17.48 -75.09
N ILE A 450 -103.52 -17.16 -74.38
CA ILE A 450 -104.33 -18.18 -73.70
C ILE A 450 -105.03 -19.01 -74.78
N SER A 451 -104.61 -20.25 -74.96
CA SER A 451 -105.09 -21.12 -76.03
C SER A 451 -106.16 -22.09 -75.55
N ASN A 452 -106.12 -22.47 -74.28
CA ASN A 452 -107.12 -23.33 -73.67
C ASN A 452 -107.40 -22.90 -72.23
N GLU A 453 -108.66 -23.01 -71.84
CA GLU A 453 -109.11 -22.87 -70.46
C GLU A 453 -110.16 -23.91 -70.17
N VAL A 454 -109.94 -24.68 -69.11
CA VAL A 454 -110.90 -25.67 -68.64
C VAL A 454 -111.02 -25.60 -67.13
N ARG A 455 -112.23 -25.90 -66.67
CA ARG A 455 -112.57 -26.08 -65.27
C ARG A 455 -113.34 -27.37 -65.11
N PHE A 456 -113.07 -28.12 -64.07
CA PHE A 456 -113.89 -29.25 -63.66
C PHE A 456 -114.40 -29.01 -62.25
N ASN A 457 -115.72 -28.89 -62.11
CA ASN A 457 -116.36 -28.71 -60.81
C ASN A 457 -116.50 -30.05 -60.09
N LEU A 458 -115.93 -30.17 -58.91
CA LEU A 458 -115.87 -31.41 -58.14
C LEU A 458 -117.23 -31.82 -57.57
N LEU A 459 -118.09 -30.84 -57.20
CA LEU A 459 -119.40 -31.12 -56.61
C LEU A 459 -120.38 -31.64 -57.66
N ASN A 460 -120.52 -30.92 -58.77
CA ASN A 460 -121.49 -31.22 -59.81
C ASN A 460 -120.96 -32.20 -60.87
N GLN A 461 -119.65 -32.51 -60.85
CA GLN A 461 -118.96 -33.35 -61.83
C GLN A 461 -119.14 -32.84 -63.28
N THR A 462 -119.20 -31.53 -63.46
CA THR A 462 -119.39 -30.87 -64.75
C THR A 462 -118.12 -30.14 -65.19
N GLY A 463 -117.80 -30.24 -66.49
CA GLY A 463 -116.79 -29.41 -67.12
C GLY A 463 -117.30 -28.01 -67.48
N GLY A 464 -116.40 -27.02 -67.51
CA GLY A 464 -116.63 -25.65 -67.96
C GLY A 464 -115.46 -25.16 -68.82
N SER A 465 -115.75 -24.21 -69.71
CA SER A 465 -114.79 -23.67 -70.69
C SER A 465 -114.08 -22.39 -70.21
N THR A 466 -114.12 -22.11 -68.91
CA THR A 466 -113.45 -20.97 -68.27
C THR A 466 -112.75 -21.44 -67.01
N SER A 467 -111.44 -21.22 -66.93
CA SER A 467 -110.59 -21.68 -65.83
C SER A 467 -110.75 -20.82 -64.58
N GLY A 468 -111.08 -19.53 -64.72
CA GLY A 468 -111.02 -18.56 -63.62
C GLY A 468 -109.59 -18.18 -63.19
N ILE A 469 -108.55 -18.72 -63.84
CA ILE A 469 -107.17 -18.31 -63.66
C ILE A 469 -106.95 -16.98 -64.38
N THR A 470 -106.45 -15.99 -63.66
CA THR A 470 -106.10 -14.68 -64.22
C THR A 470 -104.61 -14.45 -64.10
N ILE A 471 -103.93 -14.22 -65.21
CA ILE A 471 -102.51 -13.87 -65.19
C ILE A 471 -102.37 -12.41 -64.76
N THR A 472 -101.62 -12.19 -63.69
CA THR A 472 -101.50 -10.87 -63.07
C THR A 472 -100.15 -10.22 -63.32
N GLU A 473 -99.09 -11.02 -63.40
CA GLU A 473 -97.74 -10.54 -63.62
C GLU A 473 -96.88 -11.62 -64.26
N ILE A 474 -95.92 -11.22 -65.07
CA ILE A 474 -94.89 -12.10 -65.62
C ILE A 474 -93.55 -11.42 -65.43
N ILE A 475 -92.61 -12.11 -64.79
CA ILE A 475 -91.23 -11.64 -64.63
C ILE A 475 -90.26 -12.57 -65.37
N GLY A 476 -89.35 -11.99 -66.13
CA GLY A 476 -88.21 -12.68 -66.69
C GLY A 476 -87.07 -12.72 -65.69
N VAL A 477 -86.33 -13.83 -65.66
CA VAL A 477 -85.17 -14.05 -64.78
C VAL A 477 -83.96 -14.47 -65.62
N LYS A 478 -82.83 -13.77 -65.44
CA LYS A 478 -81.51 -14.08 -66.02
C LYS A 478 -80.60 -14.55 -64.88
N TYR A 479 -79.78 -15.57 -65.10
CA TYR A 479 -78.71 -15.94 -64.16
C TYR A 479 -77.53 -16.62 -64.84
#